data_AF-S3CK54-F1
#
_entry.id   AF-S3CK54-F1
#
_cell.length_a   1.000
_cell.length_b   1.000
_cell.length_c   1.000
_cell.angle_alpha   90.00
_cell.angle_beta   90.00
_cell.angle_gamma   90.00
#
_symmetry.space_group_name_H-M   'P 1'
#
loop_
_entity.id
_entity.type
_entity.pdbx_description
1 polymer ?
#
loop_
_entity_poly.entity_id
_entity_poly.type
_entity_poly.pdbx_seq_one_letter_code
_entity_poly.pdbx_strand_id
1 'polypeptide(L)'
;MFWHGIWRMHVNSSNIASIPPQTPVGDMALLFRRLFRFIGDWLSFCRPNSFRNTLAWLHSYLINSGDSAAAPKLSRHMQYLQEIDQDLKERHYMPDNFPPTLTSEDGPLLVSWTTKGVSHYFTTKTKIKREPHKDEMGLDVYGVPVVIPYITDRIQIEAANLEFIAADTAIPVPKVLGLWQEHGLWYVKTALVEGAVELKCVDKDKMPAAVAAVEDQLQNDILPQLRRLRRSFMGCADPNLPVVPPHRFWESKDKRIWSSMPKGDDEEPYTFCHTDLGPQNIMVDPDTFRIISIIDWETSGFFPSGWELPYWRTGTHQERYQMTIAAMTAECGMIEAKEAEV
;
A
#
# COMPACT_ATOMS: atom_id res chain seq x y z
N MET A 1 -10.22 46.72 5.23
CA MET A 1 -10.39 47.64 6.38
C MET A 1 -11.17 46.88 7.45
N PHE A 2 -10.54 46.31 8.49
CA PHE A 2 -10.30 46.94 9.82
C PHE A 2 -11.63 47.43 10.44
N TRP A 3 -12.12 47.05 11.64
CA TRP A 3 -11.53 46.66 12.94
C TRP A 3 -12.60 45.98 13.87
N HIS A 4 -12.17 45.07 14.76
CA HIS A 4 -12.54 44.76 16.18
C HIS A 4 -14.01 44.76 16.70
N GLY A 5 -14.42 43.96 17.70
CA GLY A 5 -13.70 43.02 18.57
C GLY A 5 -14.54 42.46 19.75
N ILE A 6 -13.98 41.41 20.38
CA ILE A 6 -13.99 41.02 21.82
C ILE A 6 -15.32 40.66 22.52
N TRP A 7 -15.44 39.39 22.93
CA TRP A 7 -15.53 38.98 24.35
C TRP A 7 -14.94 37.58 24.54
N ARG A 8 -13.90 37.49 25.39
CA ARG A 8 -13.27 36.26 25.90
C ARG A 8 -13.76 36.08 27.34
N MET A 9 -14.15 34.89 27.74
CA MET A 9 -14.15 34.50 29.16
C MET A 9 -13.58 33.09 29.30
N HIS A 10 -12.49 33.02 30.06
CA HIS A 10 -11.81 31.80 30.51
C HIS A 10 -12.73 30.96 31.38
N VAL A 11 -12.64 29.62 31.25
CA VAL A 11 -12.95 28.71 32.34
C VAL A 11 -11.71 27.86 32.61
N ASN A 12 -11.29 27.94 33.87
CA ASN A 12 -10.02 27.49 34.42
C ASN A 12 -10.08 25.99 34.76
N SER A 13 -9.00 25.28 34.45
CA SER A 13 -8.78 23.87 34.76
C SER A 13 -8.34 23.70 36.21
N SER A 14 -9.30 23.55 37.12
CA SER A 14 -9.04 23.10 38.50
C SER A 14 -10.36 22.80 39.20
N ASN A 15 -10.79 21.53 39.14
CA ASN A 15 -11.56 20.82 40.18
C ASN A 15 -11.85 19.39 39.70
N ILE A 16 -10.80 18.57 39.63
CA ILE A 16 -10.91 17.12 39.70
C ILE A 16 -10.54 16.75 41.15
N ALA A 17 -11.53 16.39 41.96
CA ALA A 17 -11.43 15.40 43.05
C ALA A 17 -12.66 15.54 43.96
N SER A 18 -13.57 14.55 43.89
CA SER A 18 -14.31 13.95 45.02
C SER A 18 -15.70 13.45 44.59
N ILE A 19 -15.77 12.23 44.03
CA ILE A 19 -17.02 11.45 44.00
C ILE A 19 -16.67 10.00 44.40
N PRO A 20 -17.25 9.45 45.49
CA PRO A 20 -17.00 8.08 45.93
C PRO A 20 -17.79 7.04 45.10
N PRO A 21 -17.40 5.76 45.12
CA PRO A 21 -17.94 4.75 44.22
C PRO A 21 -19.22 4.07 44.76
N GLN A 22 -20.01 3.57 43.80
CA GLN A 22 -21.06 2.52 43.88
C GLN A 22 -22.53 2.95 43.95
N THR A 23 -23.28 2.64 42.88
CA THR A 23 -24.57 1.90 42.86
C THR A 23 -24.99 1.60 41.38
N PRO A 24 -25.87 0.60 41.11
CA PRO A 24 -25.76 -0.30 39.95
C PRO A 24 -26.61 0.07 38.73
N VAL A 25 -26.30 -0.62 37.62
CA VAL A 25 -27.02 -0.63 36.34
C VAL A 25 -28.51 -0.88 36.55
N GLY A 26 -29.30 0.18 36.38
CA GLY A 26 -30.75 0.06 36.49
C GLY A 26 -31.50 1.38 36.44
N ASP A 27 -31.18 2.31 35.52
CA ASP A 27 -32.19 3.27 35.04
C ASP A 27 -31.80 4.13 33.80
N MET A 28 -31.39 3.50 32.69
CA MET A 28 -31.22 4.23 31.41
C MET A 28 -32.57 4.72 30.85
N ALA A 29 -33.68 4.06 31.20
CA ALA A 29 -35.03 4.42 30.74
C ALA A 29 -35.52 5.76 31.32
N LEU A 30 -35.16 6.10 32.57
CA LEU A 30 -35.50 7.39 33.17
C LEU A 30 -34.72 8.56 32.57
N LEU A 31 -33.46 8.32 32.20
CA LEU A 31 -32.59 9.30 31.53
C LEU A 31 -33.12 9.62 30.12
N PHE A 32 -33.53 8.60 29.37
CA PHE A 32 -34.21 8.79 28.08
C PHE A 32 -35.56 9.53 28.24
N ARG A 33 -36.37 9.20 29.26
CA ARG A 33 -37.65 9.89 29.51
C ARG A 33 -37.47 11.37 29.89
N ARG A 34 -36.39 11.73 30.60
CA ARG A 34 -36.07 13.13 30.92
C ARG A 34 -35.54 13.89 29.70
N LEU A 35 -34.74 13.25 28.85
CA LEU A 35 -34.24 13.84 27.60
C LEU A 35 -35.38 14.10 26.60
N PHE A 36 -36.35 13.18 26.50
CA PHE A 36 -37.54 13.34 25.66
C PHE A 36 -38.47 14.46 26.14
N ARG A 37 -38.60 14.70 27.45
CA ARG A 37 -39.34 15.86 27.97
C ARG A 37 -38.68 17.18 27.62
N PHE A 38 -37.35 17.25 27.71
CA PHE A 38 -36.59 18.45 27.37
C PHE A 38 -36.67 18.79 25.87
N ILE A 39 -36.69 17.77 25.01
CA ILE A 39 -36.88 17.93 23.56
C ILE A 39 -38.34 18.31 23.23
N GLY A 40 -39.33 17.74 23.94
CA GLY A 40 -40.75 18.05 23.77
C GLY A 40 -41.10 19.50 24.12
N ASP A 41 -40.52 20.03 25.20
CA ASP A 41 -40.74 21.43 25.61
C ASP A 41 -40.04 22.43 24.67
N TRP A 42 -38.91 22.04 24.05
CA TRP A 42 -38.25 22.82 22.99
C TRP A 42 -39.03 22.82 21.67
N LEU A 43 -39.71 21.72 21.35
CA LEU A 43 -40.51 21.53 20.12
C LEU A 43 -41.85 22.28 20.11
N SER A 44 -42.27 22.87 21.23
CA SER A 44 -43.47 23.71 21.30
C SER A 44 -43.26 25.11 20.69
N PHE A 45 -42.03 25.46 20.29
CA PHE A 45 -41.65 26.79 19.81
C PHE A 45 -41.40 26.89 18.29
N CYS A 46 -41.52 25.80 17.53
CA CYS A 46 -41.19 25.78 16.09
C CYS A 46 -42.40 25.46 15.19
N ARG A 47 -42.57 26.25 14.12
CA ARG A 47 -43.74 26.28 13.21
C ARG A 47 -43.99 24.95 12.45
N PRO A 48 -45.24 24.67 11.98
CA PRO A 48 -45.72 23.32 11.66
C PRO A 48 -45.25 22.66 10.36
N ASN A 49 -44.48 23.35 9.50
CA ASN A 49 -44.23 22.88 8.12
C ASN A 49 -42.90 22.12 7.91
N SER A 50 -42.01 22.06 8.90
CA SER A 50 -40.77 21.25 8.81
C SER A 50 -40.98 19.79 9.23
N PHE A 51 -42.07 19.48 9.93
CA PHE A 51 -42.26 18.16 10.56
C PHE A 51 -42.79 17.09 9.58
N ARG A 52 -43.66 17.46 8.63
CA ARG A 52 -44.21 16.53 7.63
C ARG A 52 -43.14 16.00 6.67
N ASN A 53 -42.17 16.82 6.29
CA ASN A 53 -41.07 16.38 5.43
C ASN A 53 -40.05 15.50 6.18
N THR A 54 -39.85 15.75 7.47
CA THR A 54 -38.92 14.97 8.31
C THR A 54 -39.49 13.60 8.65
N LEU A 55 -40.80 13.48 8.89
CA LEU A 55 -41.48 12.19 9.09
C LEU A 55 -41.62 11.39 7.81
N ALA A 56 -41.86 12.03 6.65
CA ALA A 56 -41.87 11.34 5.36
C ALA A 56 -40.48 10.79 5.00
N TRP A 57 -39.41 11.53 5.32
CA TRP A 57 -38.04 11.06 5.18
C TRP A 57 -37.70 9.90 6.13
N LEU A 58 -38.08 9.99 7.42
CA LEU A 58 -37.89 8.90 8.39
C LEU A 58 -38.68 7.64 8.04
N HIS A 59 -39.91 7.78 7.53
CA HIS A 59 -40.74 6.64 7.11
C HIS A 59 -40.17 6.00 5.84
N SER A 60 -39.65 6.79 4.89
CA SER A 60 -38.96 6.27 3.70
C SER A 60 -37.60 5.63 4.04
N TYR A 61 -36.89 6.14 5.04
CA TYR A 61 -35.63 5.58 5.53
C TYR A 61 -35.86 4.26 6.27
N LEU A 62 -36.90 4.19 7.12
CA LEU A 62 -37.23 3.00 7.91
C LEU A 62 -37.89 1.87 7.09
N ILE A 63 -38.63 2.20 6.02
CA ILE A 63 -39.20 1.20 5.10
C ILE A 63 -38.14 0.66 4.12
N ASN A 64 -37.19 1.51 3.68
CA ASN A 64 -36.08 1.05 2.81
C ASN A 64 -34.91 0.43 3.58
N SER A 65 -34.86 0.54 4.91
CA SER A 65 -33.87 -0.16 5.74
C SER A 65 -34.23 -1.63 6.04
N GLY A 66 -35.32 -2.14 5.45
CA GLY A 66 -35.80 -3.51 5.65
C GLY A 66 -35.05 -4.62 4.91
N ASP A 67 -34.16 -4.28 3.97
CA ASP A 67 -33.34 -5.26 3.22
C ASP A 67 -31.94 -4.69 2.91
N SER A 68 -31.29 -4.02 3.87
CA SER A 68 -29.86 -3.73 3.73
C SER A 68 -29.08 -4.97 4.15
N ALA A 69 -28.64 -5.78 3.20
CA ALA A 69 -27.49 -6.64 3.43
C ALA A 69 -26.39 -5.75 4.03
N ALA A 70 -26.00 -6.01 5.28
CA ALA A 70 -24.95 -5.24 5.93
C ALA A 70 -23.75 -5.16 4.97
N ALA A 71 -23.26 -3.95 4.71
CA ALA A 71 -22.07 -3.78 3.86
C ALA A 71 -21.00 -4.76 4.36
N PRO A 72 -20.45 -5.61 3.49
CA PRO A 72 -19.57 -6.69 3.91
C PRO A 72 -18.43 -6.09 4.75
N LYS A 73 -18.20 -6.67 5.92
CA LYS A 73 -17.13 -6.23 6.81
C LYS A 73 -15.81 -6.37 6.05
N LEU A 74 -15.15 -5.24 5.78
CA LEU A 74 -13.85 -5.22 5.10
C LEU A 74 -12.85 -6.10 5.83
N SER A 75 -11.98 -6.77 5.09
CA SER A 75 -10.87 -7.53 5.66
C SER A 75 -9.96 -6.60 6.46
N ARG A 76 -9.18 -7.15 7.41
CA ARG A 76 -8.20 -6.38 8.19
C ARG A 76 -7.20 -5.64 7.29
N HIS A 77 -6.78 -6.28 6.20
CA HIS A 77 -5.90 -5.65 5.22
C HIS A 77 -6.57 -4.44 4.55
N MET A 78 -7.83 -4.56 4.12
CA MET A 78 -8.53 -3.43 3.52
C MET A 78 -8.75 -2.27 4.49
N GLN A 79 -9.02 -2.56 5.77
CA GLN A 79 -9.09 -1.53 6.81
C GLN A 79 -7.76 -0.79 6.96
N TYR A 80 -6.64 -1.53 7.00
CA TYR A 80 -5.31 -0.93 7.04
C TYR A 80 -5.01 -0.04 5.81
N LEU A 81 -5.40 -0.47 4.60
CA LEU A 81 -5.22 0.35 3.41
C LEU A 81 -6.06 1.64 3.46
N GLN A 82 -7.27 1.59 4.04
CA GLN A 82 -8.08 2.80 4.27
C GLN A 82 -7.43 3.76 5.27
N GLU A 83 -6.80 3.24 6.32
CA GLU A 83 -6.01 4.06 7.26
C GLU A 83 -4.83 4.74 6.56
N ILE A 84 -4.12 4.03 5.68
CA ILE A 84 -3.04 4.61 4.86
C ILE A 84 -3.57 5.75 3.99
N ASP A 85 -4.66 5.50 3.25
CA ASP A 85 -5.26 6.51 2.37
C ASP A 85 -5.67 7.77 3.14
N GLN A 86 -6.33 7.60 4.30
CA GLN A 86 -6.71 8.71 5.15
C GLN A 86 -5.50 9.51 5.65
N ASP A 87 -4.48 8.83 6.14
CA ASP A 87 -3.26 9.45 6.64
C ASP A 87 -2.46 10.17 5.53
N LEU A 88 -2.41 9.60 4.32
CA LEU A 88 -1.79 10.25 3.15
C LEU A 88 -2.55 11.51 2.75
N LYS A 89 -3.89 11.47 2.74
CA LYS A 89 -4.73 12.65 2.44
C LYS A 89 -4.54 13.77 3.46
N GLU A 90 -4.37 13.44 4.73
CA GLU A 90 -4.13 14.42 5.79
C GLU A 90 -2.73 15.02 5.74
N ARG A 91 -1.69 14.21 5.49
CA ARG A 91 -0.30 14.67 5.53
C ARG A 91 0.14 15.31 4.22
N HIS A 92 -0.15 14.69 3.08
CA HIS A 92 0.45 15.00 1.78
C HIS A 92 -0.53 14.66 0.64
N TYR A 93 -1.67 15.39 0.58
CA TYR A 93 -2.64 15.20 -0.51
C TYR A 93 -1.99 15.46 -1.88
N MET A 94 -2.08 14.45 -2.76
CA MET A 94 -1.77 14.58 -4.17
C MET A 94 -3.06 14.42 -4.99
N PRO A 95 -3.30 15.29 -5.98
CA PRO A 95 -4.46 15.14 -6.84
C PRO A 95 -4.37 13.87 -7.66
N ASP A 96 -5.52 13.26 -7.93
CA ASP A 96 -5.68 12.19 -8.90
C ASP A 96 -6.50 12.71 -10.09
N ASN A 97 -5.81 13.23 -11.08
CA ASN A 97 -6.37 13.81 -12.29
C ASN A 97 -6.57 12.77 -13.39
N PHE A 98 -5.94 11.60 -13.25
CA PHE A 98 -5.96 10.52 -14.25
C PHE A 98 -6.36 9.17 -13.60
N PRO A 99 -7.54 9.07 -12.96
CA PRO A 99 -7.99 7.79 -12.42
C PRO A 99 -8.25 6.79 -13.56
N PRO A 100 -8.01 5.48 -13.34
CA PRO A 100 -8.31 4.46 -14.33
C PRO A 100 -9.82 4.35 -14.55
N THR A 101 -10.20 3.98 -15.78
CA THR A 101 -11.58 3.58 -16.05
C THR A 101 -11.87 2.21 -15.44
N LEU A 102 -12.71 2.17 -14.41
CA LEU A 102 -13.14 0.92 -13.78
C LEU A 102 -14.31 0.28 -14.53
N THR A 103 -14.31 -1.05 -14.61
CA THR A 103 -15.38 -1.84 -15.21
C THR A 103 -16.22 -2.54 -14.14
N SER A 104 -17.37 -3.09 -14.53
CA SER A 104 -18.17 -3.92 -13.62
C SER A 104 -17.44 -5.18 -13.13
N GLU A 105 -16.44 -5.66 -13.86
CA GLU A 105 -15.64 -6.83 -13.49
C GLU A 105 -14.68 -6.55 -12.33
N ASP A 106 -14.23 -5.30 -12.18
CA ASP A 106 -13.39 -4.85 -11.07
C ASP A 106 -14.17 -4.83 -9.74
N GLY A 107 -15.47 -4.56 -9.82
CA GLY A 107 -16.31 -4.31 -8.65
C GLY A 107 -16.04 -2.94 -8.01
N PRO A 108 -16.69 -2.64 -6.87
CA PRO A 108 -16.60 -1.32 -6.25
C PRO A 108 -15.17 -0.94 -5.86
N LEU A 109 -14.79 0.32 -6.12
CA LEU A 109 -13.57 0.92 -5.57
C LEU A 109 -13.69 1.01 -4.05
N LEU A 110 -12.68 0.52 -3.35
CA LEU A 110 -12.62 0.51 -1.88
C LEU A 110 -11.71 1.60 -1.34
N VAL A 111 -10.53 1.73 -1.94
CA VAL A 111 -9.51 2.69 -1.51
C VAL A 111 -8.56 3.02 -2.66
N SER A 112 -8.10 4.27 -2.72
CA SER A 112 -7.14 4.72 -3.72
C SER A 112 -6.33 5.89 -3.20
N TRP A 113 -5.04 5.93 -3.54
CA TRP A 113 -4.18 7.06 -3.22
C TRP A 113 -3.11 7.24 -4.30
N THR A 114 -2.63 8.47 -4.43
CA THR A 114 -1.54 8.84 -5.32
C THR A 114 -0.33 9.27 -4.51
N THR A 115 0.84 8.74 -4.85
CA THR A 115 2.13 9.22 -4.36
C THR A 115 2.98 9.71 -5.53
N LYS A 116 4.13 10.33 -5.22
CA LYS A 116 5.10 10.71 -6.26
C LYS A 116 5.64 9.49 -7.03
N GLY A 117 5.65 8.31 -6.42
CA GLY A 117 6.23 7.10 -7.02
C GLY A 117 5.26 6.16 -7.71
N VAL A 118 3.98 6.19 -7.34
CA VAL A 118 2.94 5.30 -7.88
C VAL A 118 1.56 5.75 -7.38
N SER A 119 0.53 5.57 -8.21
CA SER A 119 -0.88 5.64 -7.81
C SER A 119 -1.46 4.24 -7.65
N HIS A 120 -2.22 4.03 -6.58
CA HIS A 120 -2.85 2.76 -6.26
C HIS A 120 -4.37 2.86 -6.23
N TYR A 121 -5.02 1.82 -6.74
CA TYR A 121 -6.47 1.65 -6.69
C TYR A 121 -6.78 0.21 -6.29
N PHE A 122 -7.56 0.04 -5.24
CA PHE A 122 -8.01 -1.25 -4.76
C PHE A 122 -9.52 -1.30 -4.86
N THR A 123 -10.01 -2.26 -5.63
CA THR A 123 -11.42 -2.58 -5.74
C THR A 123 -11.71 -3.83 -4.92
N THR A 124 -12.95 -4.31 -4.95
CA THR A 124 -13.29 -5.59 -4.32
C THR A 124 -12.62 -6.80 -4.96
N LYS A 125 -12.13 -6.70 -6.21
CA LYS A 125 -11.59 -7.86 -6.96
C LYS A 125 -10.22 -7.62 -7.58
N THR A 126 -9.80 -6.36 -7.73
CA THR A 126 -8.60 -5.98 -8.48
C THR A 126 -7.76 -4.96 -7.73
N LYS A 127 -6.46 -5.00 -7.96
CA LYS A 127 -5.51 -3.95 -7.62
C LYS A 127 -5.00 -3.34 -8.92
N ILE A 128 -5.01 -2.03 -9.04
CA ILE A 128 -4.42 -1.29 -10.16
C ILE A 128 -3.30 -0.43 -9.61
N LYS A 129 -2.14 -0.50 -10.26
CA LYS A 129 -1.08 0.50 -10.13
C LYS A 129 -1.02 1.34 -11.40
N ARG A 130 -0.73 2.62 -11.24
CA ARG A 130 -0.60 3.59 -12.33
C ARG A 130 0.64 4.45 -12.11
N GLU A 131 1.30 4.78 -13.21
CA GLU A 131 2.29 5.84 -13.27
C GLU A 131 1.67 7.22 -12.95
N PRO A 132 2.12 7.94 -11.90
CA PRO A 132 1.66 9.29 -11.59
C PRO A 132 2.08 10.27 -12.68
N HIS A 133 1.19 11.17 -13.06
CA HIS A 133 1.47 12.18 -14.07
C HIS A 133 2.32 13.31 -13.48
N LYS A 134 3.18 13.92 -14.29
CA LYS A 134 4.04 15.05 -13.87
C LYS A 134 3.27 16.22 -13.23
N ASP A 135 2.05 16.46 -13.69
CA ASP A 135 1.19 17.54 -13.18
C ASP A 135 0.59 17.20 -11.80
N GLU A 136 0.61 15.92 -11.39
CA GLU A 136 0.20 15.46 -10.06
C GLU A 136 1.37 15.46 -9.09
N MET A 137 2.59 15.16 -9.57
CA MET A 137 3.80 15.03 -8.75
C MET A 137 4.29 16.34 -8.12
N GLY A 138 4.00 17.47 -8.77
CA GLY A 138 4.35 18.81 -8.28
C GLY A 138 5.87 19.06 -8.21
N LEU A 139 6.27 19.90 -7.25
CA LEU A 139 7.65 20.33 -7.06
C LEU A 139 8.31 19.63 -5.86
N ASP A 140 9.63 19.58 -5.87
CA ASP A 140 10.45 19.16 -4.74
C ASP A 140 10.68 20.33 -3.76
N VAL A 141 11.47 20.07 -2.71
CA VAL A 141 11.79 21.06 -1.66
C VAL A 141 12.57 22.27 -2.18
N TYR A 142 13.12 22.20 -3.39
CA TYR A 142 13.85 23.28 -4.05
C TYR A 142 13.02 24.01 -5.11
N GLY A 143 11.72 23.67 -5.25
CA GLY A 143 10.84 24.26 -6.24
C GLY A 143 11.07 23.74 -7.67
N VAL A 144 11.76 22.60 -7.83
CA VAL A 144 12.02 21.97 -9.13
C VAL A 144 11.04 20.83 -9.34
N PRO A 145 10.54 20.57 -10.57
CA PRO A 145 9.69 19.41 -10.84
C PRO A 145 10.29 18.11 -10.28
N VAL A 146 9.43 17.34 -9.60
CA VAL A 146 9.79 16.03 -9.08
C VAL A 146 10.14 15.10 -10.24
N VAL A 147 11.20 14.31 -10.05
CA VAL A 147 11.58 13.23 -10.96
C VAL A 147 11.78 12.00 -10.09
N ILE A 148 10.98 10.96 -10.33
CA ILE A 148 11.16 9.64 -9.72
C ILE A 148 11.82 8.72 -10.74
N PRO A 149 12.95 8.09 -10.41
CA PRO A 149 13.63 7.18 -11.33
C PRO A 149 12.76 6.00 -11.76
N TYR A 150 12.88 5.62 -13.03
CA TYR A 150 12.40 4.34 -13.60
C TYR A 150 10.90 4.05 -13.50
N ILE A 151 10.07 5.06 -13.25
CA ILE A 151 8.65 4.87 -12.93
C ILE A 151 7.85 4.19 -14.05
N THR A 152 8.08 4.62 -15.30
CA THR A 152 7.46 4.07 -16.51
C THR A 152 7.86 2.61 -16.72
N ASP A 153 9.12 2.27 -16.45
CA ASP A 153 9.67 0.93 -16.65
C ASP A 153 9.16 -0.04 -15.58
N ARG A 154 9.12 0.40 -14.31
CA ARG A 154 8.66 -0.40 -13.16
C ARG A 154 7.27 -1.00 -13.35
N ILE A 155 6.31 -0.24 -13.89
CA ILE A 155 4.93 -0.73 -14.12
C ILE A 155 4.90 -1.86 -15.15
N GLN A 156 5.65 -1.74 -16.24
CA GLN A 156 5.76 -2.76 -17.28
C GLN A 156 6.51 -3.99 -16.76
N ILE A 157 7.61 -3.75 -16.03
CA ILE A 157 8.44 -4.78 -15.39
C ILE A 157 7.62 -5.61 -14.41
N GLU A 158 6.75 -5.00 -13.60
CA GLU A 158 5.89 -5.73 -12.68
C GLU A 158 5.00 -6.74 -13.42
N ALA A 159 4.35 -6.33 -14.51
CA ALA A 159 3.51 -7.23 -15.30
C ALA A 159 4.33 -8.39 -15.88
N ALA A 160 5.46 -8.09 -16.53
CA ALA A 160 6.33 -9.09 -17.13
C ALA A 160 6.87 -10.09 -16.11
N ASN A 161 7.32 -9.60 -14.95
CA ASN A 161 7.84 -10.45 -13.88
C ASN A 161 6.75 -11.33 -13.26
N LEU A 162 5.55 -10.79 -13.01
CA LEU A 162 4.44 -11.57 -12.47
C LEU A 162 4.04 -12.72 -13.41
N GLU A 163 3.92 -12.45 -14.71
CA GLU A 163 3.59 -13.46 -15.71
C GLU A 163 4.68 -14.54 -15.81
N PHE A 164 5.95 -14.13 -15.84
CA PHE A 164 7.09 -15.04 -15.89
C PHE A 164 7.16 -15.98 -14.67
N ILE A 165 7.03 -15.43 -13.46
CA ILE A 165 7.07 -16.22 -12.23
C ILE A 165 5.89 -17.19 -12.17
N ALA A 166 4.70 -16.75 -12.55
CA ALA A 166 3.50 -17.59 -12.56
C ALA A 166 3.60 -18.74 -13.58
N ALA A 167 4.34 -18.54 -14.68
CA ALA A 167 4.52 -19.56 -15.71
C ALA A 167 5.55 -20.63 -15.31
N ASP A 168 6.65 -20.23 -14.67
CA ASP A 168 7.82 -21.10 -14.46
C ASP A 168 8.02 -21.58 -13.01
N THR A 169 7.16 -21.16 -12.08
CA THR A 169 7.27 -21.50 -10.66
C THR A 169 5.92 -21.81 -10.01
N ALA A 170 5.97 -22.36 -8.80
CA ALA A 170 4.82 -22.49 -7.91
C ALA A 170 4.74 -21.35 -6.88
N ILE A 171 5.54 -20.27 -7.05
CA ILE A 171 5.52 -19.12 -6.14
C ILE A 171 4.16 -18.42 -6.29
N PRO A 172 3.43 -18.19 -5.19
CA PRO A 172 2.14 -17.52 -5.28
C PRO A 172 2.36 -16.03 -5.57
N VAL A 173 1.84 -15.57 -6.71
CA VAL A 173 1.88 -14.17 -7.14
C VAL A 173 0.50 -13.72 -7.62
N PRO A 174 0.17 -12.42 -7.59
CA PRO A 174 -1.09 -11.93 -8.14
C PRO A 174 -1.19 -12.19 -9.64
N LYS A 175 -2.36 -12.67 -10.08
CA LYS A 175 -2.63 -12.86 -11.51
C LYS A 175 -2.70 -11.50 -12.21
N VAL A 176 -1.92 -11.31 -13.28
CA VAL A 176 -2.05 -10.14 -14.16
C VAL A 176 -3.35 -10.25 -14.95
N LEU A 177 -4.13 -9.17 -14.93
CA LEU A 177 -5.40 -9.04 -15.64
C LEU A 177 -5.30 -8.06 -16.81
N GLY A 178 -4.30 -7.18 -16.80
CA GLY A 178 -4.00 -6.32 -17.92
C GLY A 178 -2.82 -5.37 -17.66
N LEU A 179 -2.13 -5.03 -18.74
CA LEU A 179 -1.16 -3.95 -18.82
C LEU A 179 -1.60 -3.06 -20.00
N TRP A 180 -1.82 -1.78 -19.76
CA TRP A 180 -2.27 -0.85 -20.80
C TRP A 180 -1.72 0.54 -20.59
N GLN A 181 -1.86 1.36 -21.63
CA GLN A 181 -1.52 2.77 -21.59
C GLN A 181 -2.79 3.60 -21.81
N GLU A 182 -2.97 4.62 -20.98
CA GLU A 182 -4.06 5.59 -21.09
C GLU A 182 -3.52 6.99 -20.76
N HIS A 183 -3.83 7.99 -21.57
CA HIS A 183 -3.29 9.36 -21.41
C HIS A 183 -1.75 9.44 -21.34
N GLY A 184 -1.05 8.48 -21.97
CA GLY A 184 0.40 8.39 -21.96
C GLY A 184 1.00 7.78 -20.68
N LEU A 185 0.18 7.32 -19.74
CA LEU A 185 0.60 6.71 -18.48
C LEU A 185 0.42 5.19 -18.54
N TRP A 186 1.35 4.45 -17.95
CA TRP A 186 1.20 3.00 -17.82
C TRP A 186 0.35 2.59 -16.62
N TYR A 187 -0.43 1.54 -16.82
CA TYR A 187 -1.28 0.91 -15.81
C TYR A 187 -1.08 -0.59 -15.83
N VAL A 188 -0.93 -1.18 -14.66
CA VAL A 188 -0.99 -2.63 -14.48
C VAL A 188 -2.14 -2.96 -13.53
N LYS A 189 -2.96 -3.94 -13.93
CA LYS A 189 -4.08 -4.48 -13.14
C LYS A 189 -3.78 -5.92 -12.80
N THR A 190 -3.93 -6.25 -11.52
CA THR A 190 -3.82 -7.61 -11.01
C THR A 190 -5.09 -8.00 -10.24
N ALA A 191 -5.31 -9.30 -10.07
CA ALA A 191 -6.29 -9.81 -9.13
C ALA A 191 -5.90 -9.37 -7.71
N LEU A 192 -6.91 -8.96 -6.92
CA LEU A 192 -6.70 -8.63 -5.52
C LEU A 192 -6.30 -9.90 -4.74
N VAL A 193 -5.30 -9.79 -3.88
CA VAL A 193 -4.96 -10.87 -2.94
C VAL A 193 -5.96 -10.84 -1.79
N GLU A 194 -6.88 -11.79 -1.78
CA GLU A 194 -7.93 -11.91 -0.76
C GLU A 194 -7.47 -12.70 0.48
N GLY A 195 -8.08 -12.43 1.63
CA GLY A 195 -7.89 -13.21 2.87
C GLY A 195 -6.52 -13.08 3.55
N ALA A 196 -5.59 -12.31 2.98
CA ALA A 196 -4.24 -12.13 3.53
C ALA A 196 -4.01 -10.71 4.07
N VAL A 197 -2.99 -10.56 4.91
CA VAL A 197 -2.45 -9.29 5.39
C VAL A 197 -0.98 -9.17 5.02
N GLU A 198 -0.48 -7.97 4.81
CA GLU A 198 0.97 -7.74 4.68
C GLU A 198 1.67 -8.17 5.98
N LEU A 199 2.83 -8.82 5.90
CA LEU A 199 3.56 -9.30 7.08
C LEU A 199 3.84 -8.16 8.07
N LYS A 200 4.16 -6.96 7.59
CA LYS A 200 4.34 -5.77 8.46
C LYS A 200 3.10 -5.39 9.28
N CYS A 201 1.92 -5.87 8.92
CA CYS A 201 0.63 -5.59 9.58
C CYS A 201 0.21 -6.67 10.57
N VAL A 202 1.00 -7.74 10.74
CA VAL A 202 0.79 -8.74 11.78
C VAL A 202 0.94 -8.10 13.16
N ASP A 203 0.15 -8.57 14.13
CA ASP A 203 0.20 -8.07 15.49
C ASP A 203 1.62 -8.18 16.09
N LYS A 204 2.05 -7.14 16.82
CA LYS A 204 3.43 -7.01 17.30
C LYS A 204 3.87 -8.18 18.19
N ASP A 205 2.97 -8.73 18.99
CA ASP A 205 3.21 -9.89 19.85
C ASP A 205 3.39 -11.20 19.05
N LYS A 206 2.81 -11.27 17.85
CA LYS A 206 2.92 -12.41 16.94
C LYS A 206 4.05 -12.29 15.92
N MET A 207 4.58 -11.08 15.70
CA MET A 207 5.59 -10.79 14.68
C MET A 207 6.81 -11.73 14.73
N PRO A 208 7.41 -12.06 15.89
CA PRO A 208 8.55 -12.99 15.91
C PRO A 208 8.22 -14.39 15.37
N ALA A 209 7.04 -14.91 15.70
CA ALA A 209 6.58 -16.20 15.19
C ALA A 209 6.25 -16.14 13.70
N ALA A 210 5.65 -15.02 13.25
CA ALA A 210 5.32 -14.82 11.85
C ALA A 210 6.58 -14.72 10.97
N VAL A 211 7.59 -13.95 11.39
CA VAL A 211 8.87 -13.84 10.67
C VAL A 211 9.57 -15.20 10.60
N ALA A 212 9.59 -15.98 11.69
CA ALA A 212 10.17 -17.31 11.68
C ALA A 212 9.46 -18.28 10.72
N ALA A 213 8.12 -18.28 10.71
CA ALA A 213 7.32 -19.10 9.81
C ALA A 213 7.47 -18.69 8.34
N VAL A 214 7.52 -17.39 8.07
CA VAL A 214 7.75 -16.85 6.72
C VAL A 214 9.16 -17.20 6.25
N GLU A 215 10.16 -17.04 7.11
CA GLU A 215 11.54 -17.36 6.76
C GLU A 215 11.72 -18.84 6.39
N ASP A 216 11.11 -19.75 7.14
CA ASP A 216 11.13 -21.18 6.83
C ASP A 216 10.56 -21.46 5.43
N GLN A 217 9.37 -20.93 5.12
CA GLN A 217 8.75 -21.05 3.79
C GLN A 217 9.60 -20.40 2.69
N LEU A 218 10.21 -19.23 2.96
CA LEU A 218 11.08 -18.57 2.00
C LEU A 218 12.32 -19.43 1.69
N GLN A 219 12.98 -19.98 2.70
CA GLN A 219 14.20 -20.78 2.51
C GLN A 219 13.93 -22.13 1.88
N ASN A 220 12.82 -22.79 2.25
CA ASN A 220 12.53 -24.15 1.82
C ASN A 220 11.76 -24.21 0.51
N ASP A 221 10.87 -23.24 0.24
CA ASP A 221 9.95 -23.31 -0.89
C ASP A 221 10.19 -22.22 -1.94
N ILE A 222 10.37 -20.96 -1.54
CA ILE A 222 10.36 -19.83 -2.51
C ILE A 222 11.74 -19.56 -3.11
N LEU A 223 12.74 -19.28 -2.28
CA LEU A 223 14.08 -18.89 -2.75
C LEU A 223 14.76 -19.98 -3.60
N PRO A 224 14.61 -21.29 -3.32
CA PRO A 224 15.14 -22.32 -4.21
C PRO A 224 14.55 -22.26 -5.62
N GLN A 225 13.26 -21.90 -5.76
CA GLN A 225 12.64 -21.75 -7.08
C GLN A 225 13.20 -20.55 -7.83
N LEU A 226 13.36 -19.41 -7.16
CA LEU A 226 13.97 -18.21 -7.74
C LEU A 226 15.43 -18.46 -8.18
N ARG A 227 16.23 -19.15 -7.36
CA ARG A 227 17.63 -19.51 -7.66
C ARG A 227 17.79 -20.48 -8.84
N ARG A 228 16.74 -21.23 -9.17
CA ARG A 228 16.74 -22.11 -10.36
C ARG A 228 16.51 -21.35 -11.66
N LEU A 229 15.83 -20.20 -11.60
CA LEU A 229 15.67 -19.32 -12.76
C LEU A 229 17.01 -18.63 -13.00
N ARG A 230 17.68 -19.00 -14.10
CA ARG A 230 19.04 -18.56 -14.40
C ARG A 230 19.14 -17.90 -15.76
N ARG A 231 19.98 -16.87 -15.86
CA ARG A 231 20.27 -16.17 -17.12
C ARG A 231 21.72 -15.68 -17.17
N SER A 232 22.26 -15.50 -18.38
CA SER A 232 23.61 -15.03 -18.61
C SER A 232 23.72 -13.50 -18.73
N PHE A 233 22.64 -12.74 -18.56
CA PHE A 233 22.64 -11.28 -18.60
C PHE A 233 21.60 -10.68 -17.64
N MET A 234 21.88 -9.48 -17.15
CA MET A 234 21.04 -8.76 -16.18
C MET A 234 19.77 -8.18 -16.80
N GLY A 235 18.74 -7.98 -15.97
CA GLY A 235 17.49 -7.29 -16.34
C GLY A 235 16.24 -7.99 -15.86
N CYS A 236 15.06 -7.45 -16.16
CA CYS A 236 13.80 -8.10 -15.78
C CYS A 236 13.50 -9.36 -16.64
N ALA A 237 12.34 -9.97 -16.45
CA ALA A 237 11.90 -11.13 -17.22
C ALA A 237 11.82 -10.86 -18.74
N ASP A 238 11.32 -9.70 -19.16
CA ASP A 238 11.31 -9.28 -20.57
C ASP A 238 12.67 -8.66 -20.95
N PRO A 239 13.47 -9.30 -21.83
CA PRO A 239 14.78 -8.79 -22.23
C PRO A 239 14.71 -7.49 -23.07
N ASN A 240 13.53 -7.08 -23.52
CA ASN A 240 13.34 -5.83 -24.27
C ASN A 240 13.07 -4.62 -23.37
N LEU A 241 12.75 -4.83 -22.09
CA LEU A 241 12.55 -3.75 -21.14
C LEU A 241 13.90 -3.30 -20.53
N PRO A 242 14.05 -2.01 -20.19
CA PRO A 242 15.27 -1.51 -19.54
C PRO A 242 15.59 -2.25 -18.24
N VAL A 243 16.88 -2.30 -17.90
CA VAL A 243 17.30 -2.78 -16.59
C VAL A 243 16.94 -1.71 -15.56
N VAL A 244 16.08 -2.07 -14.61
CA VAL A 244 15.87 -1.28 -13.39
C VAL A 244 16.65 -1.95 -12.27
N PRO A 245 17.74 -1.33 -11.77
CA PRO A 245 18.54 -1.94 -10.72
C PRO A 245 17.77 -1.90 -9.38
N PRO A 246 18.21 -2.65 -8.36
CA PRO A 246 17.71 -2.49 -7.00
C PRO A 246 17.73 -1.03 -6.52
N HIS A 247 16.73 -0.64 -5.74
CA HIS A 247 16.54 0.73 -5.21
C HIS A 247 17.80 1.35 -4.56
N ARG A 248 18.67 0.52 -3.97
CA ARG A 248 19.91 0.96 -3.31
C ARG A 248 20.95 1.55 -4.24
N PHE A 249 20.81 1.34 -5.55
CA PHE A 249 21.69 1.92 -6.55
C PHE A 249 21.13 3.20 -7.18
N TRP A 250 19.95 3.65 -6.78
CA TRP A 250 19.32 4.81 -7.38
C TRP A 250 19.85 6.09 -6.77
N GLU A 251 20.07 7.08 -7.62
CA GLU A 251 20.36 8.45 -7.18
C GLU A 251 19.10 9.32 -7.20
N SER A 252 19.17 10.47 -6.52
CA SER A 252 18.10 11.46 -6.58
C SER A 252 17.94 11.96 -8.02
N LYS A 253 16.74 11.82 -8.57
CA LYS A 253 16.41 12.19 -9.96
C LYS A 253 17.28 11.48 -11.00
N ASP A 254 17.72 10.26 -10.70
CA ASP A 254 18.48 9.40 -11.60
C ASP A 254 17.77 9.23 -12.96
N LYS A 255 18.57 9.28 -14.02
CA LYS A 255 18.16 9.10 -15.43
C LYS A 255 19.10 8.15 -16.17
N ARG A 256 19.99 7.45 -15.47
CA ARG A 256 20.92 6.50 -16.08
C ARG A 256 20.12 5.40 -16.75
N ILE A 257 20.58 4.99 -17.92
CA ILE A 257 20.07 3.81 -18.61
C ILE A 257 21.04 2.69 -18.29
N TRP A 258 20.60 1.71 -17.52
CA TRP A 258 21.44 0.58 -17.14
C TRP A 258 21.51 -0.42 -18.30
N SER A 259 22.73 -0.76 -18.69
CA SER A 259 22.97 -1.79 -19.69
C SER A 259 22.63 -3.17 -19.13
N SER A 260 22.09 -4.03 -19.99
CA SER A 260 21.95 -5.47 -19.71
C SER A 260 23.34 -6.12 -19.70
N MET A 261 23.99 -6.09 -18.54
CA MET A 261 25.36 -6.61 -18.39
C MET A 261 25.36 -8.14 -18.53
N PRO A 262 26.16 -8.72 -19.45
CA PRO A 262 26.38 -10.15 -19.48
C PRO A 262 27.13 -10.60 -18.21
N LYS A 263 27.06 -11.90 -17.91
CA LYS A 263 27.96 -12.52 -16.93
C LYS A 263 29.35 -12.63 -17.54
N GLY A 264 30.39 -12.55 -16.72
CA GLY A 264 31.75 -12.92 -17.12
C GLY A 264 31.84 -14.42 -17.42
N ASP A 265 32.89 -14.84 -18.14
CA ASP A 265 33.08 -16.24 -18.55
C ASP A 265 33.11 -17.19 -17.33
N ASP A 266 33.87 -16.80 -16.31
CA ASP A 266 34.06 -17.55 -15.05
C ASP A 266 33.04 -17.21 -13.95
N GLU A 267 32.05 -16.35 -14.25
CA GLU A 267 31.01 -15.98 -13.28
C GLU A 267 29.83 -16.96 -13.31
N GLU A 268 29.23 -17.16 -12.13
CA GLU A 268 27.95 -17.87 -12.03
C GLU A 268 26.84 -17.13 -12.79
N PRO A 269 25.84 -17.85 -13.35
CA PRO A 269 24.68 -17.22 -13.95
C PRO A 269 23.94 -16.34 -12.94
N TYR A 270 23.38 -15.24 -13.43
CA TYR A 270 22.45 -14.44 -12.66
C TYR A 270 21.21 -15.25 -12.30
N THR A 271 20.70 -15.04 -11.10
CA THR A 271 19.48 -15.68 -10.60
C THR A 271 18.36 -14.67 -10.54
N PHE A 272 17.11 -15.12 -10.60
CA PHE A 272 15.99 -14.22 -10.42
C PHE A 272 15.92 -13.74 -8.96
N CYS A 273 15.94 -12.43 -8.75
CA CYS A 273 15.88 -11.76 -7.46
C CYS A 273 14.66 -10.85 -7.43
N HIS A 274 13.98 -10.79 -6.29
CA HIS A 274 12.96 -9.79 -6.01
C HIS A 274 13.58 -8.42 -5.71
N THR A 275 14.74 -8.38 -5.04
CA THR A 275 15.50 -7.17 -4.69
C THR A 275 14.85 -6.21 -3.68
N ASP A 276 13.57 -6.40 -3.37
CA ASP A 276 12.82 -5.71 -2.31
C ASP A 276 11.88 -6.66 -1.55
N LEU A 277 12.37 -7.84 -1.17
CA LEU A 277 11.57 -8.83 -0.45
C LEU A 277 11.48 -8.50 1.06
N GLY A 278 10.78 -7.40 1.37
CA GLY A 278 10.51 -6.96 2.74
C GLY A 278 9.14 -7.39 3.29
N PRO A 279 8.86 -7.17 4.58
CA PRO A 279 7.58 -7.52 5.20
C PRO A 279 6.35 -6.85 4.58
N GLN A 280 6.53 -5.74 3.85
CA GLN A 280 5.45 -5.08 3.12
C GLN A 280 5.06 -5.78 1.81
N ASN A 281 5.95 -6.65 1.29
CA ASN A 281 5.78 -7.33 0.00
C ASN A 281 5.43 -8.83 0.14
N ILE A 282 5.24 -9.29 1.39
CA ILE A 282 4.86 -10.67 1.71
C ILE A 282 3.46 -10.65 2.31
N MET A 283 2.50 -11.25 1.60
CA MET A 283 1.13 -11.42 2.05
C MET A 283 1.00 -12.75 2.78
N VAL A 284 0.54 -12.73 4.03
CA VAL A 284 0.39 -13.92 4.88
C VAL A 284 -1.04 -14.11 5.33
N ASP A 285 -1.40 -15.37 5.56
CA ASP A 285 -2.59 -15.74 6.31
C ASP A 285 -2.41 -15.27 7.77
N PRO A 286 -3.35 -14.48 8.32
CA PRO A 286 -3.17 -13.85 9.64
C PRO A 286 -3.18 -14.83 10.82
N ASP A 287 -3.68 -16.05 10.63
CA ASP A 287 -3.81 -17.05 11.68
C ASP A 287 -2.70 -18.10 11.62
N THR A 288 -2.24 -18.46 10.42
CA THR A 288 -1.25 -19.53 10.19
C THR A 288 0.12 -19.03 9.75
N PHE A 289 0.25 -17.77 9.35
CA PHE A 289 1.45 -17.17 8.74
C PHE A 289 1.94 -17.87 7.46
N ARG A 290 1.07 -18.66 6.82
CA ARG A 290 1.35 -19.20 5.49
C ARG A 290 1.46 -18.06 4.49
N ILE A 291 2.48 -18.09 3.63
CA ILE A 291 2.62 -17.13 2.53
C ILE A 291 1.48 -17.37 1.53
N ILE A 292 0.63 -16.36 1.33
CA ILE A 292 -0.50 -16.37 0.40
C ILE A 292 -0.11 -15.78 -0.94
N SER A 293 0.77 -14.78 -0.94
CA SER A 293 1.27 -14.14 -2.16
C SER A 293 2.53 -13.33 -1.88
N ILE A 294 3.42 -13.22 -2.86
CA ILE A 294 4.48 -12.22 -2.90
C ILE A 294 4.10 -11.18 -3.96
N ILE A 295 4.20 -9.90 -3.61
CA ILE A 295 3.73 -8.78 -4.43
C ILE A 295 4.88 -7.81 -4.72
N ASP A 296 4.64 -6.82 -5.59
CA ASP A 296 5.57 -5.71 -5.82
C ASP A 296 6.88 -6.11 -6.52
N TRP A 297 6.75 -6.82 -7.65
CA TRP A 297 7.85 -7.35 -8.45
C TRP A 297 8.46 -6.34 -9.45
N GLU A 298 8.24 -5.05 -9.22
CA GLU A 298 8.54 -3.98 -10.18
C GLU A 298 10.03 -3.60 -10.27
N THR A 299 10.85 -4.08 -9.34
CA THR A 299 12.33 -3.95 -9.36
C THR A 299 13.03 -5.30 -9.49
N SER A 300 12.26 -6.37 -9.69
CA SER A 300 12.76 -7.74 -9.75
C SER A 300 13.40 -8.05 -11.11
N GLY A 301 14.26 -9.05 -11.14
CA GLY A 301 14.94 -9.47 -12.36
C GLY A 301 16.10 -10.42 -12.10
N PHE A 302 16.83 -10.75 -13.17
CA PHE A 302 18.05 -11.54 -13.10
C PHE A 302 19.22 -10.67 -12.66
N PHE A 303 19.78 -10.97 -11.50
CA PHE A 303 20.87 -10.25 -10.86
C PHE A 303 21.85 -11.23 -10.19
N PRO A 304 23.03 -10.77 -9.74
CA PRO A 304 23.88 -11.59 -8.87
C PRO A 304 23.07 -12.11 -7.68
N SER A 305 23.18 -13.39 -7.34
CA SER A 305 22.33 -14.00 -6.30
C SER A 305 22.49 -13.35 -4.92
N GLY A 306 23.64 -12.74 -4.65
CA GLY A 306 23.91 -11.97 -3.43
C GLY A 306 23.09 -10.68 -3.31
N TRP A 307 22.48 -10.21 -4.40
CA TRP A 307 21.69 -8.97 -4.39
C TRP A 307 20.30 -9.13 -3.74
N GLU A 308 19.86 -10.38 -3.52
CA GLU A 308 18.66 -10.69 -2.76
C GLU A 308 18.94 -10.60 -1.25
N LEU A 309 18.65 -9.44 -0.68
CA LEU A 309 18.87 -9.18 0.74
C LEU A 309 17.71 -9.72 1.58
N PRO A 310 17.97 -10.22 2.80
CA PRO A 310 16.95 -10.79 3.67
C PRO A 310 16.11 -9.72 4.39
N TYR A 311 15.51 -8.81 3.63
CA TYR A 311 14.74 -7.68 4.18
C TYR A 311 13.54 -8.14 5.01
N TRP A 312 12.98 -9.32 4.76
CA TRP A 312 11.91 -9.92 5.58
C TRP A 312 12.30 -10.13 7.05
N ARG A 313 13.60 -10.17 7.38
CA ARG A 313 14.08 -10.27 8.77
C ARG A 313 14.13 -8.93 9.50
N THR A 314 13.97 -7.82 8.79
CA THR A 314 14.11 -6.47 9.39
C THR A 314 12.82 -6.09 10.13
N GLY A 315 12.95 -5.72 11.40
CA GLY A 315 11.83 -5.27 12.23
C GLY A 315 11.64 -3.76 12.21
N THR A 316 12.63 -3.01 11.73
CA THR A 316 12.59 -1.54 11.67
C THR A 316 13.16 -0.97 10.37
N HIS A 317 12.74 0.25 10.03
CA HIS A 317 13.34 1.01 8.92
C HIS A 317 14.85 1.21 9.10
N GLN A 318 15.32 1.36 10.34
CA GLN A 318 16.74 1.57 10.63
C GLN A 318 17.58 0.32 10.32
N GLU A 319 17.11 -0.87 10.71
CA GLU A 319 17.79 -2.13 10.40
C GLU A 319 17.84 -2.37 8.89
N ARG A 320 16.72 -2.13 8.20
CA ARG A 320 16.66 -2.21 6.73
C ARG A 320 17.63 -1.24 6.08
N TYR A 321 17.69 0.00 6.57
CA TYR A 321 18.62 1.01 6.07
C TYR A 321 20.08 0.57 6.27
N GLN A 322 20.45 0.10 7.46
CA GLN A 322 21.81 -0.38 7.75
C GLN A 322 22.22 -1.55 6.85
N MET A 323 21.33 -2.54 6.67
CA MET A 323 21.56 -3.65 5.75
C MET A 323 21.76 -3.16 4.31
N THR A 324 20.94 -2.20 3.88
CA THR A 324 21.02 -1.61 2.53
C THR A 324 22.35 -0.90 2.30
N ILE A 325 22.80 -0.07 3.26
CA ILE A 325 24.08 0.66 3.15
C ILE A 325 25.27 -0.30 3.17
N ALA A 326 25.23 -1.34 4.00
CA ALA A 326 26.29 -2.34 4.05
C ALA A 326 26.43 -3.09 2.70
N ALA A 327 25.31 -3.50 2.11
CA ALA A 327 25.29 -4.16 0.80
C ALA A 327 25.75 -3.22 -0.31
N MET A 328 25.23 -1.99 -0.36
CA MET A 328 25.63 -0.98 -1.33
C MET A 328 27.14 -0.73 -1.28
N THR A 329 27.72 -0.58 -0.09
CA THR A 329 29.18 -0.38 0.07
C THR A 329 29.99 -1.56 -0.45
N ALA A 330 29.52 -2.79 -0.27
CA ALA A 330 30.19 -4.00 -0.77
C ALA A 330 30.04 -4.17 -2.30
N GLU A 331 28.96 -3.65 -2.89
CA GLU A 331 28.59 -3.87 -4.29
C GLU A 331 29.01 -2.73 -5.22
N CYS A 332 29.21 -1.50 -4.73
CA CYS A 332 29.59 -0.33 -5.54
C CYS A 332 30.80 -0.60 -6.43
N GLY A 333 31.87 -1.19 -5.87
CA GLY A 333 33.08 -1.50 -6.64
C GLY A 333 32.88 -2.55 -7.73
N MET A 334 31.91 -3.46 -7.58
CA MET A 334 31.59 -4.45 -8.63
C MET A 334 30.87 -3.82 -9.81
N ILE A 335 29.98 -2.85 -9.56
CA ILE A 335 29.23 -2.17 -10.62
C ILE A 335 30.18 -1.27 -11.42
N GLU A 336 30.99 -0.46 -10.74
CA GLU A 336 31.97 0.41 -11.40
C GLU A 336 32.94 -0.37 -12.30
N ALA A 337 33.34 -1.57 -11.88
CA ALA A 337 34.19 -2.45 -12.68
C ALA A 337 33.47 -2.98 -13.93
N LYS A 338 32.23 -3.47 -13.80
CA LYS A 338 31.46 -4.00 -14.94
C LYS A 338 31.07 -2.91 -15.93
N GLU A 339 30.73 -1.71 -15.47
CA GLU A 339 30.45 -0.57 -16.36
C GLU A 339 31.67 -0.14 -17.18
N ALA A 340 32.89 -0.38 -16.70
CA ALA A 340 34.11 -0.09 -17.44
C ALA A 340 34.45 -1.13 -18.53
N GLU A 341 33.83 -2.31 -18.50
CA GLU A 341 34.05 -3.41 -19.45
C GLU A 341 33.07 -3.39 -20.65
N VAL A 342 31.96 -2.66 -20.52
CA VAL A 342 30.91 -2.48 -21.54
C VAL A 342 31.11 -1.17 -22.29
#